data_AF-A0A9W7ML58-F1
#
_entry.id   AF-A0A9W7ML58-F1
#
_cell.length_a   1.000
_cell.length_b   1.000
_cell.length_c   1.000
_cell.angle_alpha   90.00
_cell.angle_beta   90.00
_cell.angle_gamma   90.00
#
_symmetry.space_group_name_H-M   'P 1'
#
loop_
_entity.id
_entity.type
_entity.pdbx_description
1 polymer ?
#
loop_
_entity_poly.entity_id
_entity_poly.type
_entity_poly.pdbx_seq_one_letter_code
_entity_poly.pdbx_strand_id
1 'polypeptide(L)'
;MVSAVSSSTMSSSKHFTNKIITIRLDESNFLLWKQQILFAIESLRLVSHVDGTISIPAQVVVIEKGERVLNLDYAFYKQEDSALCSRLLSSIIPSILSSLVGCKTALDIWEKLQQAFFNFFNYQAHAFALLFEKSKEKGSKYE
;
A
#
# COMPACT_ATOMS: atom_id res chain seq x y z
N MET A 1 38.68 -36.69 -29.09
CA MET A 1 37.34 -36.08 -29.25
C MET A 1 37.06 -35.26 -28.00
N VAL A 2 36.51 -34.06 -28.19
CA VAL A 2 36.60 -32.89 -27.31
C VAL A 2 35.81 -33.01 -26.00
N SER A 3 36.41 -32.59 -24.88
CA SER A 3 35.75 -32.43 -23.59
C SER A 3 34.87 -31.18 -23.60
N ALA A 4 33.60 -31.33 -23.25
CA ALA A 4 32.64 -30.23 -23.18
C ALA A 4 32.97 -29.31 -21.99
N VAL A 5 33.22 -28.03 -22.25
CA VAL A 5 33.27 -26.98 -21.22
C VAL A 5 31.82 -26.60 -20.89
N SER A 6 31.40 -26.90 -19.67
CA SER A 6 30.15 -26.39 -19.10
C SER A 6 30.32 -24.90 -18.81
N SER A 7 29.88 -24.04 -19.73
CA SER A 7 29.78 -22.61 -19.50
C SER A 7 28.58 -22.32 -18.60
N SER A 8 28.81 -22.24 -17.29
CA SER A 8 27.83 -21.68 -16.36
C SER A 8 27.82 -20.16 -16.52
N THR A 9 26.85 -19.63 -17.26
CA THR A 9 26.58 -18.19 -17.29
C THR A 9 26.02 -17.79 -15.92
N MET A 10 26.86 -17.14 -15.11
CA MET A 10 26.39 -16.50 -13.89
C MET A 10 25.45 -15.36 -14.29
N SER A 11 24.15 -15.60 -14.17
CA SER A 11 23.13 -14.55 -14.26
C SER A 11 23.43 -13.55 -13.13
N SER A 12 23.98 -12.39 -13.50
CA SER A 12 24.15 -11.28 -12.57
C SER A 12 22.76 -10.73 -12.26
N SER A 13 22.13 -11.33 -11.25
CA SER A 13 20.94 -10.76 -10.63
C SER A 13 21.32 -9.37 -10.13
N LYS A 14 20.96 -8.35 -10.90
CA LYS A 14 20.97 -6.96 -10.44
C LYS A 14 19.89 -6.88 -9.37
N HIS A 15 20.25 -7.27 -8.15
CA HIS A 15 19.44 -7.04 -6.98
C HIS A 15 19.35 -5.52 -6.82
N PHE A 16 18.33 -4.90 -7.42
CA PHE A 16 17.82 -3.65 -6.91
C PHE A 16 17.35 -3.97 -5.49
N THR A 17 18.22 -3.72 -4.53
CA THR A 17 17.86 -3.71 -3.12
C THR A 17 16.65 -2.79 -3.02
N ASN A 18 15.47 -3.35 -2.73
CA ASN A 18 14.27 -2.59 -2.44
C ASN A 18 14.70 -1.49 -1.47
N LYS A 19 14.79 -0.24 -1.95
CA LYS A 19 15.22 0.85 -1.08
C LYS A 19 14.25 0.85 0.08
N ILE A 20 14.79 0.65 1.27
CA ILE A 20 14.05 0.73 2.53
C ILE A 20 13.26 2.03 2.46
N ILE A 21 11.94 1.95 2.55
CA ILE A 21 11.10 3.12 2.74
C ILE A 21 11.49 3.67 4.11
N THR A 22 12.37 4.68 4.12
CA THR A 22 12.89 5.27 5.36
C THR A 22 11.91 6.25 5.99
N ILE A 23 10.91 6.70 5.23
CA ILE A 23 9.90 7.64 5.70
C ILE A 23 8.77 6.85 6.35
N ARG A 24 8.56 7.11 7.65
CA ARG A 24 7.35 6.63 8.32
C ARG A 24 6.23 7.63 8.09
N LEU A 25 5.06 7.12 7.71
CA LEU A 25 3.87 7.94 7.51
C LEU A 25 3.49 8.66 8.80
N ASP A 26 3.29 9.97 8.70
CA ASP A 26 2.71 10.84 9.71
C ASP A 26 1.59 11.69 9.09
N GLU A 27 0.95 12.54 9.90
CA GLU A 27 -0.19 13.38 9.50
C GLU A 27 0.17 14.46 8.46
N SER A 28 1.46 14.77 8.29
CA SER A 28 1.94 15.85 7.44
C SER A 28 2.57 15.38 6.13
N ASN A 29 2.99 14.12 6.04
CA ASN A 29 3.86 13.63 4.97
C ASN A 29 3.19 12.63 4.00
N PHE A 30 1.87 12.47 4.05
CA PHE A 30 1.15 11.44 3.29
C PHE A 30 1.44 11.42 1.80
N LEU A 31 1.45 12.57 1.12
CA LEU A 31 1.70 12.60 -0.33
C LEU A 31 3.10 12.10 -0.67
N LEU A 32 4.11 12.48 0.12
CA LEU A 32 5.50 12.04 -0.07
C LEU A 32 5.63 10.54 0.25
N TRP A 33 5.06 10.10 1.38
CA TRP A 33 5.03 8.68 1.74
C TRP A 33 4.33 7.85 0.65
N LYS A 34 3.15 8.27 0.19
CA LYS A 34 2.36 7.59 -0.84
C LYS A 34 3.18 7.43 -2.13
N GLN A 35 3.88 8.49 -2.57
CA GLN A 35 4.72 8.43 -3.76
C GLN A 35 5.84 7.40 -3.63
N GLN A 36 6.53 7.35 -2.48
CA GLN A 36 7.61 6.39 -2.24
C GLN A 36 7.11 4.95 -2.15
N ILE A 37 5.99 4.73 -1.46
CA ILE A 37 5.35 3.41 -1.37
C ILE A 37 4.92 2.93 -2.75
N LEU A 38 4.29 3.78 -3.57
CA LEU A 38 3.86 3.39 -4.92
C LEU A 38 5.04 2.94 -5.79
N PHE A 39 6.15 3.69 -5.80
CA PHE A 39 7.33 3.27 -6.55
C PHE A 39 7.93 1.96 -6.03
N ALA A 40 7.91 1.73 -4.71
CA ALA A 40 8.37 0.47 -4.14
C ALA A 40 7.46 -0.71 -4.56
N ILE A 41 6.14 -0.53 -4.51
CA ILE A 41 5.15 -1.53 -4.96
C ILE A 41 5.29 -1.80 -6.45
N GLU A 42 5.48 -0.78 -7.26
CA GLU A 42 5.69 -0.88 -8.71
C GLU A 42 6.96 -1.65 -9.05
N SER A 43 8.06 -1.41 -8.31
CA SER A 43 9.30 -2.18 -8.47
C SER A 43 9.13 -3.68 -8.18
N LEU A 44 8.13 -4.04 -7.39
CA LEU A 44 7.77 -5.42 -7.05
C LEU A 44 6.66 -5.98 -7.96
N ARG A 45 6.12 -5.19 -8.90
CA ARG A 45 4.96 -5.54 -9.74
C ARG A 45 3.70 -5.90 -8.95
N LEU A 46 3.53 -5.30 -7.77
CA LEU A 46 2.40 -5.57 -6.87
C LEU A 46 1.33 -4.46 -6.89
N VAL A 47 1.34 -3.57 -7.89
CA VAL A 47 0.40 -2.43 -7.95
C VAL A 47 -1.06 -2.90 -7.95
N SER A 48 -1.32 -4.03 -8.61
CA SER A 48 -2.64 -4.64 -8.68
C SER A 48 -3.25 -5.02 -7.31
N HIS A 49 -2.41 -5.21 -6.29
CA HIS A 49 -2.83 -5.51 -4.92
C HIS A 49 -3.37 -4.28 -4.16
N VAL A 50 -3.09 -3.05 -4.63
CA VAL A 50 -3.52 -1.80 -3.96
C VAL A 50 -4.46 -0.93 -4.80
N ASP A 51 -4.56 -1.17 -6.11
CA ASP A 51 -5.50 -0.46 -6.98
C ASP A 51 -6.80 -1.24 -7.23
N GLY A 52 -6.91 -2.47 -6.72
CA GLY A 52 -8.08 -3.33 -6.84
C GLY A 52 -8.28 -3.95 -8.23
N THR A 53 -7.30 -3.84 -9.13
CA THR A 53 -7.37 -4.44 -10.47
C THR A 53 -7.07 -5.95 -10.47
N ILE A 54 -6.51 -6.48 -9.38
CA ILE A 54 -6.24 -7.91 -9.25
C ILE A 54 -7.55 -8.71 -9.12
N SER A 55 -7.69 -9.74 -9.96
CA SER A 55 -8.74 -10.74 -9.77
C SER A 55 -8.27 -11.75 -8.71
N ILE A 56 -8.94 -11.78 -7.57
CA ILE A 56 -8.59 -12.67 -6.46
C ILE A 56 -8.92 -14.12 -6.86
N PRO A 57 -7.93 -15.04 -6.93
CA PRO A 57 -8.20 -16.42 -7.28
C PRO A 57 -9.08 -17.10 -6.24
N ALA A 58 -9.93 -18.04 -6.66
CA ALA A 58 -10.70 -18.84 -5.71
C ALA A 58 -9.77 -19.69 -4.83
N GLN A 59 -10.02 -19.75 -3.52
CA GLN A 59 -9.20 -20.53 -2.58
C GLN A 59 -9.23 -22.03 -2.86
N VAL A 60 -10.36 -22.53 -3.36
CA VAL A 60 -10.59 -23.94 -3.70
C VAL A 60 -11.14 -24.00 -5.11
N VAL A 61 -10.59 -24.91 -5.91
CA VAL A 61 -11.05 -25.20 -7.27
C VAL A 61 -11.48 -26.66 -7.38
N VAL A 62 -12.37 -26.94 -8.33
CA VAL A 62 -12.83 -28.30 -8.65
C VAL A 62 -12.11 -28.76 -9.90
N ILE A 63 -11.37 -29.86 -9.81
CA ILE A 63 -10.69 -30.47 -10.96
C ILE A 63 -11.62 -31.43 -11.71
N GLU A 64 -11.20 -31.90 -12.88
CA GLU A 64 -12.01 -32.75 -13.79
C GLU A 64 -12.64 -33.99 -13.13
N LYS A 65 -12.04 -34.49 -12.04
CA LYS A 65 -12.56 -35.62 -11.27
C LYS A 65 -13.66 -35.26 -10.24
N GLY A 66 -14.09 -33.99 -10.19
CA GLY A 66 -15.02 -33.48 -9.19
C GLY A 66 -14.40 -33.26 -7.80
N GLU A 67 -13.10 -33.48 -7.66
CA GLU A 67 -12.36 -33.31 -6.41
C GLU A 67 -12.10 -31.82 -6.14
N ARG A 68 -12.26 -31.42 -4.87
CA ARG A 68 -11.96 -30.07 -4.39
C ARG A 68 -10.51 -30.00 -3.94
N VAL A 69 -9.73 -29.15 -4.59
CA VAL A 69 -8.31 -28.96 -4.28
C VAL A 69 -7.99 -27.51 -3.97
N LEU A 70 -6.97 -27.27 -3.14
CA LEU A 70 -6.48 -25.93 -2.84
C LEU A 70 -5.88 -25.30 -4.11
N ASN A 71 -6.18 -24.02 -4.33
CA ASN A 71 -5.62 -23.27 -5.43
C ASN A 71 -4.26 -22.65 -5.04
N LEU A 72 -3.20 -23.03 -5.76
CA LEU A 72 -1.88 -22.46 -5.55
C LEU A 72 -1.83 -20.97 -5.90
N ASP A 73 -2.61 -20.52 -6.89
CA ASP A 73 -2.66 -19.11 -7.28
C ASP A 73 -3.21 -18.24 -6.14
N TYR A 74 -4.21 -18.76 -5.41
CA TYR A 74 -4.70 -18.10 -4.20
C TYR A 74 -3.64 -18.05 -3.10
N ALA A 75 -2.87 -19.13 -2.92
CA ALA A 75 -1.80 -19.17 -1.94
C ALA A 75 -0.69 -18.15 -2.26
N PHE A 76 -0.28 -18.04 -3.53
CA PHE A 76 0.69 -17.04 -3.98
C PHE A 76 0.15 -15.63 -3.81
N TYR A 77 -1.08 -15.36 -4.26
CA TYR A 77 -1.76 -14.08 -4.02
C TYR A 77 -1.74 -13.72 -2.53
N LYS A 78 -2.13 -14.65 -1.65
CA LYS A 78 -2.23 -14.36 -0.22
C LYS A 78 -0.86 -14.12 0.41
N GLN A 79 0.18 -14.81 -0.05
CA GLN A 79 1.55 -14.60 0.40
C GLN A 79 2.04 -13.19 0.04
N GLU A 80 1.83 -12.76 -1.21
CA GLU A 80 2.19 -11.42 -1.67
C GLU A 80 1.42 -10.32 -0.92
N ASP A 81 0.09 -10.46 -0.82
CA ASP A 81 -0.80 -9.54 -0.11
C ASP A 81 -0.40 -9.40 1.37
N SER A 82 -0.12 -10.52 2.05
CA SER A 82 0.27 -10.50 3.47
C SER A 82 1.65 -9.85 3.67
N ALA A 83 2.61 -10.11 2.78
CA ALA A 83 3.91 -9.46 2.81
C ALA A 83 3.77 -7.95 2.57
N LEU A 84 2.91 -7.54 1.64
CA LEU A 84 2.64 -6.13 1.38
C LEU A 84 1.95 -5.45 2.56
N CYS A 85 0.95 -6.08 3.17
CA CYS A 85 0.33 -5.62 4.42
C CYS A 85 1.38 -5.35 5.49
N SER A 86 2.27 -6.33 5.75
CA SER A 86 3.32 -6.18 6.75
C SER A 86 4.24 -5.00 6.45
N ARG A 87 4.62 -4.79 5.18
CA ARG A 87 5.46 -3.64 4.79
C ARG A 87 4.74 -2.32 4.98
N LEU A 88 3.49 -2.21 4.53
CA LEU A 88 2.67 -1.01 4.70
C LEU A 88 2.57 -0.64 6.17
N LEU A 89 2.15 -1.57 7.03
CA LEU A 89 2.01 -1.34 8.47
C LEU A 89 3.34 -0.97 9.14
N SER A 90 4.46 -1.58 8.72
CA SER A 90 5.79 -1.25 9.26
C SER A 90 6.24 0.18 8.93
N SER A 91 5.72 0.75 7.84
CA SER A 91 6.06 2.10 7.36
C SER A 91 5.18 3.19 7.98
N ILE A 92 4.35 2.89 8.98
CA ILE A 92 3.38 3.81 9.57
C ILE A 92 3.69 4.00 11.06
N ILE A 93 3.38 5.17 11.61
CA ILE A 93 3.51 5.43 13.06
C ILE A 93 2.32 4.86 13.86
N PRO A 94 2.49 4.57 15.16
CA PRO A 94 1.43 3.97 15.99
C PRO A 94 0.10 4.73 16.02
N SER A 95 0.11 6.07 15.99
CA SER A 95 -1.11 6.89 16.05
C SER A 95 -2.04 6.68 14.85
N ILE A 96 -1.47 6.37 13.68
CA ILE A 96 -2.24 6.07 12.47
C ILE A 96 -2.57 4.58 12.42
N LEU A 97 -1.69 3.70 12.90
CA LEU A 97 -1.91 2.24 12.92
C LEU A 97 -3.18 1.83 13.67
N SER A 98 -3.54 2.52 14.75
CA SER A 98 -4.79 2.25 15.47
C SER A 98 -6.03 2.40 14.59
N SER A 99 -6.00 3.31 13.61
CA SER A 99 -7.08 3.47 12.65
C SER A 99 -7.17 2.31 11.65
N LEU A 100 -6.11 1.53 11.47
CA LEU A 100 -6.02 0.45 10.47
C LEU A 100 -6.39 -0.92 11.04
N VAL A 101 -6.76 -0.99 12.31
CA VAL A 101 -7.21 -2.24 12.94
C VAL A 101 -8.42 -2.81 12.17
N GLY A 102 -8.35 -4.11 11.87
CA GLY A 102 -9.39 -4.84 11.15
C GLY A 102 -9.22 -4.90 9.63
N CYS A 103 -8.28 -4.16 9.03
CA CYS A 103 -7.91 -4.32 7.62
C CYS A 103 -7.29 -5.71 7.39
N LYS A 104 -7.70 -6.39 6.32
CA LYS A 104 -7.31 -7.79 6.03
C LYS A 104 -6.44 -7.93 4.77
N THR A 105 -6.50 -6.94 3.89
CA THR A 105 -5.78 -6.90 2.61
C THR A 105 -4.98 -5.61 2.48
N ALA A 106 -4.01 -5.60 1.56
CA ALA A 106 -3.24 -4.41 1.24
C ALA A 106 -4.15 -3.30 0.67
N LEU A 107 -5.16 -3.68 -0.11
CA LEU A 107 -6.19 -2.77 -0.62
C LEU A 107 -6.97 -2.11 0.53
N ASP A 108 -7.43 -2.88 1.52
CA ASP A 108 -8.17 -2.33 2.67
C ASP A 108 -7.33 -1.26 3.41
N ILE A 109 -6.04 -1.54 3.61
CA ILE A 109 -5.12 -0.59 4.25
C ILE A 109 -4.97 0.66 3.38
N TRP A 110 -4.77 0.46 2.08
CA TRP A 110 -4.56 1.54 1.11
C TRP A 110 -5.76 2.49 1.04
N GLU A 111 -6.97 1.96 0.86
CA GLU A 111 -8.19 2.73 0.80
C GLU A 111 -8.48 3.48 2.10
N LYS A 112 -8.29 2.81 3.26
CA LYS A 112 -8.53 3.42 4.55
C LYS A 112 -7.58 4.59 4.83
N LEU A 113 -6.32 4.46 4.44
CA LEU A 113 -5.36 5.57 4.49
C LEU A 113 -5.79 6.72 3.58
N GLN A 114 -6.16 6.44 2.33
CA GLN A 114 -6.63 7.50 1.42
C GLN A 114 -7.83 8.25 1.97
N GLN A 115 -8.81 7.53 2.53
CA GLN A 115 -10.00 8.12 3.16
C GLN A 115 -9.64 8.96 4.39
N ALA A 116 -8.78 8.44 5.28
CA ALA A 116 -8.36 9.14 6.48
C ALA A 116 -7.68 10.48 6.14
N PHE A 117 -6.78 10.49 5.16
CA PHE A 117 -6.09 11.70 4.73
C PHE A 117 -7.00 12.66 3.96
N PHE A 118 -7.89 12.15 3.09
CA PHE A 118 -8.90 13.00 2.45
C PHE A 118 -9.76 13.71 3.49
N ASN A 119 -10.23 13.00 4.51
CA ASN A 119 -11.02 13.57 5.60
C ASN A 119 -10.21 14.60 6.37
N PHE A 120 -8.95 14.30 6.72
CA PHE A 120 -8.05 15.23 7.41
C PHE A 120 -7.90 16.57 6.66
N PHE A 121 -7.61 16.51 5.35
CA PHE A 121 -7.47 17.72 4.54
C PHE A 121 -8.78 18.54 4.47
N ASN A 122 -9.92 17.86 4.35
CA ASN A 122 -11.23 18.54 4.32
C ASN A 122 -11.56 19.21 5.66
N TYR A 123 -11.33 18.54 6.79
CA TYR A 123 -11.55 19.12 8.12
C TYR A 123 -10.66 20.34 8.35
N GLN A 124 -9.39 20.25 7.96
CA GLN A 124 -8.45 21.37 8.10
C GLN A 124 -8.89 22.57 7.24
N ALA A 125 -9.25 22.34 5.97
CA ALA A 125 -9.74 23.37 5.08
C ALA A 125 -11.01 24.05 5.63
N HIS A 126 -11.97 23.26 6.13
CA HIS A 126 -13.20 23.79 6.72
C HIS A 126 -12.93 24.61 7.99
N ALA A 127 -12.06 24.12 8.88
CA ALA A 127 -11.67 24.85 10.09
C ALA A 127 -11.02 26.21 9.75
N PHE A 128 -10.14 26.24 8.74
CA PHE A 128 -9.55 27.50 8.27
C PHE A 128 -10.61 28.46 7.70
N ALA A 129 -11.58 27.97 6.94
CA ALA A 129 -12.66 28.80 6.40
C ALA A 129 -13.49 29.47 7.52
N LEU A 130 -13.84 28.72 8.57
CA LEU A 130 -14.57 29.25 9.72
C LEU A 130 -13.77 30.29 10.52
N LEU A 131 -12.47 30.06 10.72
CA LEU A 131 -11.60 31.02 11.39
C LEU A 131 -11.46 32.31 10.57
N PHE A 132 -11.39 32.18 9.25
CA PHE A 132 -11.33 33.31 8.33
C PHE A 132 -12.64 34.13 8.37
N GLU A 133 -13.80 33.50 8.33
CA GLU A 133 -15.10 34.17 8.45
C GLU A 133 -15.23 34.91 9.79
N LYS A 134 -14.89 34.24 10.90
CA LYS A 134 -14.91 34.84 12.24
C LYS A 134 -13.94 36.02 12.38
N SER A 135 -12.83 36.03 11.63
CA SER A 135 -11.88 37.15 11.62
C SER A 135 -12.45 38.39 10.93
N LYS A 136 -13.26 38.22 9.88
CA LYS A 136 -13.98 39.32 9.21
C LYS A 136 -15.04 39.94 10.13
N GLU A 137 -15.81 39.12 10.82
CA GLU A 137 -16.84 39.58 11.76
C GLU A 137 -16.27 40.37 12.94
N LYS A 138 -15.07 40.00 13.42
CA LYS A 138 -14.39 40.76 14.47
C LYS A 138 -13.82 42.08 13.97
N GLY A 139 -13.26 42.13 12.76
CA GLY A 139 -12.77 43.37 12.15
C GLY A 139 -13.88 44.40 11.95
N SER A 140 -15.06 43.96 11.52
CA SER A 140 -16.23 44.82 11.31
C SER A 140 -16.89 45.36 12.59
N LYS A 141 -16.52 44.86 13.79
CA LYS A 141 -17.09 45.32 15.07
C LYS A 141 -16.30 46.45 15.73
N TYR A 142 -15.15 46.83 15.18
CA TYR A 142 -14.28 47.87 15.73
C TYR A 142 -13.99 49.01 14.74
N GLU A 143 -14.70 49.04 13.60
CA GLU A 143 -14.84 50.20 12.71
C GLU A 143 -16.21 50.85 12.91
#